data_AF-A0A3Q9S7S0-F1
#
_entry.id   AF-A0A3Q9S7S0-F1
#
_cell.length_a   1.000
_cell.length_b   1.000
_cell.length_c   1.000
_cell.angle_alpha   90.00
_cell.angle_beta   90.00
_cell.angle_gamma   90.00
#
_symmetry.space_group_name_H-M   'P 1'
#
loop_
_entity.id
_entity.type
_entity.pdbx_description
1 polymer ?
#
loop_
_entity_poly.entity_id
_entity_poly.type
_entity_poly.pdbx_seq_one_letter_code
_entity_poly.pdbx_strand_id
1 'polypeptide(L)'
;MIRRLKNKLFATLCVAALTLGTVAVPSSFNSVQAAGTTKTVYVDVEKNVLGQDPILQPKAVTLSDTATIADATKQAVGDGNVNIVPSQYGSYITGFKDTTDNQAAFNNNYKFKTVLNNITKGIVFDTTKAYKQNIVTDPNYLSEKECDGISGWMFTVNNKLNHDSTPYNGGTTLTNVPDGAVIRWEFTAAMGADMGLNSAYLPTEASNGYYDWSTAVFADPFFIRADKTALITKLATTAKPASVRHGRNQYIAAQYALKNLTISQHDVDNTLNNLNNALK
;
A
#
# COMPACT_ATOMS: atom_id res chain seq x y z
N MET A 1 4.72 53.76 -27.32
CA MET A 1 5.60 52.85 -26.55
C MET A 1 4.88 51.52 -26.41
N ILE A 2 5.32 50.52 -27.18
CA ILE A 2 4.60 49.27 -27.47
C ILE A 2 5.01 48.21 -26.44
N ARG A 3 4.04 47.67 -25.68
CA ARG A 3 4.22 46.44 -24.88
C ARG A 3 3.94 45.22 -25.77
N ARG A 4 4.94 44.34 -25.89
CA ARG A 4 4.91 43.11 -26.69
C ARG A 4 4.00 42.05 -26.07
N LEU A 5 2.93 41.69 -26.76
CA LEU A 5 2.37 40.33 -26.74
C LEU A 5 3.13 39.49 -27.79
N LYS A 6 3.54 38.27 -27.42
CA LYS A 6 3.84 37.18 -28.38
C LYS A 6 2.72 36.16 -28.18
N ASN A 7 1.68 36.10 -29.03
CA ASN A 7 1.60 35.42 -30.34
C ASN A 7 2.16 33.99 -30.31
N LYS A 8 1.53 32.93 -30.84
CA LYS A 8 0.21 32.68 -31.46
C LYS A 8 0.22 31.18 -31.86
N LEU A 9 -0.96 30.56 -31.96
CA LEU A 9 -1.25 29.33 -32.72
C LEU A 9 -0.47 29.20 -34.04
N PHE A 10 -0.06 27.98 -34.40
CA PHE A 10 0.03 27.42 -35.76
C PHE A 10 0.23 25.88 -35.64
N ALA A 11 -0.12 24.98 -36.54
CA ALA A 11 -1.15 24.80 -37.56
C ALA A 11 -0.88 23.42 -38.18
N THR A 12 -1.94 22.70 -38.55
CA THR A 12 -1.95 21.46 -39.33
C THR A 12 -1.28 21.63 -40.71
N LEU A 13 -0.53 20.62 -41.21
CA LEU A 13 -0.40 20.37 -42.66
C LEU A 13 0.03 18.94 -43.01
N CYS A 14 -0.47 18.50 -44.17
CA CYS A 14 -0.63 17.14 -44.70
C CYS A 14 0.49 16.64 -45.65
N VAL A 15 0.60 15.31 -45.74
CA VAL A 15 0.80 14.41 -46.91
C VAL A 15 2.10 14.50 -47.74
N ALA A 16 2.75 13.34 -47.89
CA ALA A 16 3.40 12.92 -49.13
C ALA A 16 3.01 11.46 -49.44
N ALA A 17 2.32 11.26 -50.56
CA ALA A 17 2.02 9.97 -51.16
C ALA A 17 3.13 9.61 -52.15
N LEU A 18 3.63 8.38 -52.09
CA LEU A 18 4.41 7.75 -53.16
C LEU A 18 3.81 6.37 -53.43
N THR A 19 3.04 6.28 -54.51
CA THR A 19 2.51 5.05 -55.07
C THR A 19 3.53 4.43 -56.02
N LEU A 20 3.97 3.21 -55.73
CA LEU A 20 4.45 2.27 -56.75
C LEU A 20 3.80 0.92 -56.45
N GLY A 21 2.99 0.46 -57.39
CA GLY A 21 2.23 -0.78 -57.27
C GLY A 21 3.09 -2.01 -57.56
N THR A 22 2.90 -3.04 -56.74
CA THR A 22 3.14 -4.43 -57.10
C THR A 22 2.06 -5.28 -56.42
N VAL A 23 1.42 -6.14 -57.21
CA VAL A 23 0.34 -7.05 -56.81
C VAL A 23 0.90 -8.03 -55.77
N ALA A 24 0.32 -8.07 -54.56
CA ALA A 24 0.63 -9.07 -53.55
C ALA A 24 -0.67 -9.59 -52.93
N VAL A 25 -0.82 -10.91 -53.01
CA VAL A 25 -1.84 -11.80 -52.45
C VAL A 25 -2.24 -11.39 -51.02
N PRO A 26 -3.51 -11.55 -50.58
CA PRO A 26 -3.87 -11.32 -49.18
C PRO A 26 -3.13 -12.33 -48.30
N SER A 27 -2.00 -11.91 -47.75
CA SER A 27 -1.38 -12.56 -46.62
C SER A 27 -2.16 -12.11 -45.40
N SER A 28 -2.79 -13.07 -44.74
CA SER A 28 -3.27 -12.94 -43.37
C SER A 28 -2.06 -12.63 -42.47
N PHE A 29 -1.72 -11.36 -42.35
CA PHE A 29 -0.93 -10.89 -41.22
C PHE A 29 -1.81 -11.11 -40.00
N ASN A 30 -1.60 -12.25 -39.33
CA ASN A 30 -1.82 -12.33 -37.90
C ASN A 30 -1.13 -11.10 -37.32
N SER A 31 -1.91 -10.13 -36.86
CA SER A 31 -1.40 -9.07 -36.00
C SER A 31 -0.86 -9.78 -34.77
N VAL A 32 0.42 -10.13 -34.80
CA VAL A 32 1.16 -10.50 -33.59
C VAL A 32 1.20 -9.21 -32.80
N GLN A 33 0.17 -9.01 -31.99
CA GLN A 33 0.17 -7.99 -30.96
C GLN A 33 1.43 -8.26 -30.14
N ALA A 34 2.36 -7.30 -30.15
CA ALA A 34 3.55 -7.39 -29.33
C ALA A 34 3.09 -7.79 -27.92
N ALA A 35 3.62 -8.89 -27.39
CA ALA A 35 3.29 -9.33 -26.05
C ALA A 35 3.54 -8.14 -25.12
N GLY A 36 2.49 -7.65 -24.46
CA GLY A 36 2.63 -6.54 -23.52
C GLY A 36 3.70 -6.88 -22.49
N THR A 37 4.54 -5.91 -22.15
CA THR A 37 5.57 -6.11 -21.13
C THR A 37 4.88 -6.48 -19.82
N THR A 38 5.23 -7.61 -19.23
CA THR A 38 4.72 -8.00 -17.91
C THR A 38 5.70 -7.61 -16.83
N LYS A 39 5.18 -7.36 -15.62
CA LYS A 39 5.96 -7.06 -14.42
C LYS A 39 5.51 -7.99 -13.30
N THR A 40 6.46 -8.50 -12.53
CA THR A 40 6.16 -9.26 -11.31
C THR A 40 6.37 -8.35 -10.10
N VAL A 41 5.36 -8.25 -9.26
CA VAL A 41 5.42 -7.53 -7.98
C VAL A 41 4.98 -8.44 -6.85
N TYR A 42 5.38 -8.09 -5.63
CA TYR A 42 5.01 -8.81 -4.42
C TYR A 42 4.05 -7.95 -3.61
N VAL A 43 2.92 -8.51 -3.23
CA VAL A 43 1.89 -7.82 -2.45
C VAL A 43 1.77 -8.47 -1.08
N ASP A 44 1.65 -7.62 -0.08
CA ASP A 44 1.51 -7.94 1.34
C ASP A 44 0.44 -7.00 1.93
N VAL A 45 -0.41 -7.54 2.82
CA VAL A 45 -1.50 -6.77 3.47
C VAL A 45 -1.51 -7.07 4.97
N GLU A 46 -1.12 -6.08 5.76
CA GLU A 46 -0.83 -6.24 7.18
C GLU A 46 -1.73 -5.38 8.07
N LYS A 47 -2.07 -5.94 9.22
CA LYS A 47 -2.72 -5.24 10.34
C LYS A 47 -1.93 -5.39 11.62
N ASN A 48 -0.60 -5.30 11.50
CA ASN A 48 0.36 -5.52 12.58
C ASN A 48 0.15 -4.58 13.77
N VAL A 49 -0.37 -3.36 13.53
CA VAL A 49 -0.79 -2.40 14.58
C VAL A 49 -1.85 -2.97 15.53
N LEU A 50 -2.67 -3.94 15.08
CA LEU A 50 -3.67 -4.63 15.89
C LEU A 50 -3.11 -5.88 16.60
N GLY A 51 -1.82 -6.17 16.46
CA GLY A 51 -1.18 -7.36 17.02
C GLY A 51 -1.62 -8.69 16.37
N GLN A 52 -2.32 -8.62 15.24
CA GLN A 52 -2.86 -9.77 14.54
C GLN A 52 -1.97 -10.20 13.36
N ASP A 53 -2.25 -11.39 12.82
CA ASP A 53 -1.58 -11.89 11.63
C ASP A 53 -2.04 -11.11 10.38
N PRO A 54 -1.22 -11.05 9.31
CA PRO A 54 -1.57 -10.30 8.11
C PRO A 54 -2.79 -10.90 7.40
N ILE A 55 -3.57 -10.04 6.74
CA ILE A 55 -4.72 -10.44 5.91
C ILE A 55 -4.24 -11.22 4.69
N LEU A 56 -3.12 -10.78 4.10
CA LEU A 56 -2.46 -11.46 3.00
C LEU A 56 -0.99 -11.68 3.36
N GLN A 57 -0.57 -12.94 3.46
CA GLN A 57 0.85 -13.28 3.50
C GLN A 57 1.52 -12.87 2.17
N PRO A 58 2.81 -12.49 2.17
CA PRO A 58 3.52 -12.07 0.96
C PRO A 58 3.24 -12.97 -0.26
N LYS A 59 2.77 -12.36 -1.36
CA LYS A 59 2.33 -13.08 -2.56
C LYS A 59 2.85 -12.41 -3.82
N ALA A 60 3.44 -13.21 -4.72
CA ALA A 60 3.82 -12.74 -6.05
C ALA A 60 2.60 -12.64 -6.98
N VAL A 61 2.53 -11.57 -7.77
CA VAL A 61 1.57 -11.42 -8.86
C VAL A 61 2.28 -10.90 -10.11
N THR A 62 1.90 -11.43 -11.26
CA THR A 62 2.43 -11.02 -12.58
C THR A 62 1.29 -10.48 -13.41
N LEU A 63 1.49 -9.27 -13.95
CA LEU A 63 0.49 -8.46 -14.66
C LEU A 63 1.15 -7.72 -15.82
N SER A 64 0.34 -7.16 -16.73
CA SER A 64 0.81 -6.14 -17.68
C SER A 64 1.43 -4.96 -16.93
N ASP A 65 2.51 -4.39 -17.42
CA ASP A 65 3.13 -3.19 -16.84
C ASP A 65 2.24 -1.94 -16.94
N THR A 66 1.25 -1.96 -17.83
CA THR A 66 0.17 -0.96 -17.92
C THR A 66 -0.89 -1.10 -16.83
N ALA A 67 -0.92 -2.21 -16.08
CA ALA A 67 -1.80 -2.38 -14.93
C ALA A 67 -1.37 -1.43 -13.80
N THR A 68 -2.23 -1.25 -12.79
CA THR A 68 -1.98 -0.36 -11.66
C THR A 68 -1.61 -1.11 -10.39
N ILE A 69 -1.12 -0.38 -9.37
CA ILE A 69 -0.95 -0.90 -8.01
C ILE A 69 -2.28 -1.46 -7.46
N ALA A 70 -3.40 -0.81 -7.74
CA ALA A 70 -4.73 -1.31 -7.36
C ALA A 70 -5.05 -2.65 -8.04
N ASP A 71 -4.72 -2.81 -9.33
CA ASP A 71 -4.93 -4.07 -10.05
C ASP A 71 -4.06 -5.20 -9.49
N ALA A 72 -2.78 -4.92 -9.21
CA ALA A 72 -1.88 -5.86 -8.55
C ALA A 72 -2.39 -6.29 -7.17
N THR A 73 -2.87 -5.32 -6.39
CA THR A 73 -3.45 -5.58 -5.07
C THR A 73 -4.69 -6.45 -5.19
N LYS A 74 -5.61 -6.11 -6.08
CA LYS A 74 -6.84 -6.88 -6.35
C LYS A 74 -6.53 -8.31 -6.79
N GLN A 75 -5.59 -8.52 -7.72
CA GLN A 75 -5.18 -9.87 -8.12
C GLN A 75 -4.54 -10.66 -6.96
N ALA A 76 -3.80 -9.99 -6.09
CA ALA A 76 -3.14 -10.65 -4.96
C ALA A 76 -4.16 -11.13 -3.93
N VAL A 77 -5.08 -10.28 -3.50
CA VAL A 77 -6.09 -10.63 -2.49
C VAL A 77 -7.28 -11.41 -3.06
N GLY A 78 -7.53 -11.31 -4.36
CA GLY A 78 -8.69 -11.88 -5.04
C GLY A 78 -9.87 -10.90 -5.14
N ASP A 79 -10.67 -11.07 -6.19
CA ASP A 79 -11.87 -10.27 -6.44
C ASP A 79 -12.86 -10.35 -5.28
N GLY A 80 -13.37 -9.19 -4.85
CA GLY A 80 -14.30 -9.08 -3.72
C GLY A 80 -13.63 -9.18 -2.34
N ASN A 81 -12.29 -9.17 -2.27
CA ASN A 81 -11.55 -9.14 -0.99
C ASN A 81 -10.86 -7.78 -0.71
N VAL A 82 -11.07 -6.79 -1.57
CA VAL A 82 -10.58 -5.41 -1.38
C VAL A 82 -11.62 -4.42 -1.90
N ASN A 83 -11.87 -3.38 -1.11
CA ASN A 83 -12.74 -2.28 -1.48
C ASN A 83 -11.89 -1.15 -2.08
N ILE A 84 -12.15 -0.84 -3.34
CA ILE A 84 -11.44 0.19 -4.10
C ILE A 84 -12.47 1.19 -4.62
N VAL A 85 -12.34 2.45 -4.24
CA VAL A 85 -13.22 3.54 -4.67
C VAL A 85 -12.46 4.57 -5.49
N PRO A 86 -13.10 5.22 -6.48
CA PRO A 86 -12.51 6.37 -7.15
C PRO A 86 -12.27 7.53 -6.17
N SER A 87 -11.14 8.21 -6.31
CA SER A 87 -10.85 9.47 -5.63
C SER A 87 -10.21 10.47 -6.59
N GLN A 88 -10.08 11.73 -6.17
CA GLN A 88 -9.37 12.75 -6.93
C GLN A 88 -7.86 12.44 -7.12
N TYR A 89 -7.32 11.48 -6.37
CA TYR A 89 -5.92 11.05 -6.42
C TYR A 89 -5.75 9.66 -7.06
N GLY A 90 -6.79 9.16 -7.74
CA GLY A 90 -6.82 7.82 -8.34
C GLY A 90 -7.56 6.81 -7.47
N SER A 91 -7.27 5.52 -7.67
CA SER A 91 -7.89 4.43 -6.90
C SER A 91 -7.51 4.52 -5.42
N TYR A 92 -8.51 4.63 -4.55
CA TYR A 92 -8.36 4.65 -3.10
C TYR A 92 -8.84 3.34 -2.49
N ILE A 93 -8.03 2.73 -1.63
CA ILE A 93 -8.39 1.49 -0.95
C ILE A 93 -9.00 1.85 0.41
N THR A 94 -10.28 1.51 0.58
CA THR A 94 -11.03 1.80 1.81
C THR A 94 -11.07 0.62 2.77
N GLY A 95 -10.75 -0.59 2.31
CA GLY A 95 -10.77 -1.76 3.19
C GLY A 95 -10.33 -3.05 2.53
N PHE A 96 -9.95 -4.02 3.35
CA PHE A 96 -9.67 -5.39 2.95
C PHE A 96 -10.58 -6.35 3.70
N LYS A 97 -10.98 -7.44 3.05
CA LYS A 97 -11.87 -8.42 3.67
C LYS A 97 -11.20 -9.05 4.87
N ASP A 98 -11.89 -8.97 6.00
CA ASP A 98 -11.39 -9.41 7.29
C ASP A 98 -12.58 -9.58 8.23
N THR A 99 -12.78 -10.78 8.74
CA THR A 99 -13.92 -11.12 9.60
C THR A 99 -13.52 -11.27 11.06
N THR A 100 -12.31 -10.83 11.44
CA THR A 100 -11.90 -10.86 12.84
C THR A 100 -12.46 -9.67 13.61
N ASP A 101 -12.48 -9.77 14.94
CA ASP A 101 -12.88 -8.67 15.82
C ASP A 101 -11.75 -7.62 15.93
N ASN A 102 -11.66 -6.75 14.93
CA ASN A 102 -10.62 -5.72 14.83
C ASN A 102 -10.76 -4.67 15.93
N GLN A 103 -11.98 -4.35 16.36
CA GLN A 103 -12.22 -3.38 17.43
C GLN A 103 -11.72 -3.91 18.78
N ALA A 104 -11.95 -5.18 19.10
CA ALA A 104 -11.37 -5.82 20.29
C ALA A 104 -9.84 -5.90 20.18
N ALA A 105 -9.31 -6.26 19.01
CA ALA A 105 -7.87 -6.29 18.79
C ALA A 105 -7.23 -4.92 18.99
N PHE A 106 -7.83 -3.85 18.46
CA PHE A 106 -7.41 -2.48 18.69
C PHE A 106 -7.40 -2.13 20.17
N ASN A 107 -8.49 -2.41 20.89
CA ASN A 107 -8.60 -2.08 22.30
C ASN A 107 -7.59 -2.81 23.18
N ASN A 108 -7.25 -4.05 22.85
CA ASN A 108 -6.40 -4.91 23.66
C ASN A 108 -4.91 -4.83 23.27
N ASN A 109 -4.60 -4.60 21.99
CA ASN A 109 -3.26 -4.80 21.45
C ASN A 109 -2.61 -3.55 20.84
N TYR A 110 -3.37 -2.47 20.60
CA TYR A 110 -2.80 -1.28 19.96
C TYR A 110 -1.79 -0.57 20.90
N LYS A 111 -0.51 -0.78 20.62
CA LYS A 111 0.61 -0.36 21.49
C LYS A 111 0.74 1.17 21.62
N PHE A 112 0.24 1.92 20.65
CA PHE A 112 0.38 3.38 20.61
C PHE A 112 -0.87 4.12 21.09
N LYS A 113 -1.85 3.43 21.68
CA LYS A 113 -3.12 4.04 22.12
C LYS A 113 -2.90 5.25 23.04
N THR A 114 -2.01 5.12 24.04
CA THR A 114 -1.69 6.23 24.96
C THR A 114 -0.98 7.39 24.25
N VAL A 115 -0.05 7.10 23.34
CA VAL A 115 0.66 8.11 22.55
C VAL A 115 -0.33 8.90 21.70
N LEU A 116 -1.18 8.19 20.94
CA LEU A 116 -2.21 8.79 20.10
C LEU A 116 -3.21 9.60 20.93
N ASN A 117 -3.68 9.07 22.06
CA ASN A 117 -4.58 9.77 22.97
C ASN A 117 -3.98 11.10 23.48
N ASN A 118 -2.70 11.08 23.86
CA ASN A 118 -2.05 12.27 24.40
C ASN A 118 -1.86 13.35 23.33
N ILE A 119 -1.43 12.97 22.12
CA ILE A 119 -1.23 13.91 21.01
C ILE A 119 -2.56 14.53 20.58
N THR A 120 -3.60 13.70 20.42
CA THR A 120 -4.92 14.12 19.94
C THR A 120 -5.83 14.69 21.02
N LYS A 121 -5.37 14.74 22.28
CA LYS A 121 -6.20 15.05 23.46
C LYS A 121 -7.47 14.17 23.55
N GLY A 122 -7.39 12.94 23.02
CA GLY A 122 -8.48 11.97 22.97
C GLY A 122 -9.57 12.25 21.92
N ILE A 123 -9.46 13.31 21.12
CA ILE A 123 -10.56 13.69 20.21
C ILE A 123 -10.87 12.62 19.16
N VAL A 124 -9.87 11.86 18.72
CA VAL A 124 -10.04 10.81 17.71
C VAL A 124 -10.87 9.62 18.21
N PHE A 125 -11.03 9.51 19.53
CA PHE A 125 -11.87 8.50 20.20
C PHE A 125 -13.21 9.08 20.71
N ASP A 126 -13.41 10.39 20.62
CA ASP A 126 -14.57 11.08 21.19
C ASP A 126 -15.74 11.12 20.20
N THR A 127 -16.65 10.16 20.33
CA THR A 127 -17.87 10.06 19.51
C THR A 127 -18.94 11.10 19.88
N THR A 128 -18.77 11.85 20.97
CA THR A 128 -19.72 12.87 21.41
C THR A 128 -19.41 14.25 20.79
N LYS A 129 -18.13 14.58 20.65
CA LYS A 129 -17.67 15.84 20.02
C LYS A 129 -17.47 15.70 18.52
N ALA A 130 -16.88 14.59 18.07
CA ALA A 130 -16.68 14.28 16.66
C ALA A 130 -17.80 13.37 16.11
N TYR A 131 -19.05 13.64 16.48
CA TYR A 131 -20.22 12.79 16.19
C TYR A 131 -20.56 12.61 14.70
N LYS A 132 -19.87 13.32 13.78
CA LYS A 132 -19.97 13.10 12.32
C LYS A 132 -18.78 12.34 11.75
N GLN A 133 -17.82 11.95 12.59
CA GLN A 133 -16.71 11.04 12.27
C GLN A 133 -17.02 9.67 12.87
N ASN A 134 -18.04 9.01 12.33
CA ASN A 134 -18.46 7.71 12.82
C ASN A 134 -17.31 6.72 12.70
N ILE A 135 -17.01 6.04 13.81
CA ILE A 135 -16.17 4.86 13.79
C ILE A 135 -16.95 3.79 13.02
N VAL A 136 -16.37 3.32 11.93
CA VAL A 136 -16.96 2.30 11.07
C VAL A 136 -16.91 0.96 11.80
N THR A 137 -17.89 0.10 11.59
CA THR A 137 -17.80 -1.29 12.02
C THR A 137 -18.40 -2.13 10.92
N ASP A 138 -17.54 -2.82 10.16
CA ASP A 138 -17.95 -3.75 9.11
C ASP A 138 -17.59 -5.18 9.53
N PRO A 139 -18.56 -6.10 9.67
CA PRO A 139 -18.26 -7.48 10.06
C PRO A 139 -17.48 -8.28 9.01
N ASN A 140 -17.33 -7.77 7.79
CA ASN A 140 -16.69 -8.46 6.68
C ASN A 140 -15.38 -7.82 6.21
N TYR A 141 -15.08 -6.60 6.65
CA TYR A 141 -13.91 -5.85 6.19
C TYR A 141 -13.24 -5.16 7.37
N LEU A 142 -11.92 -5.07 7.32
CA LEU A 142 -11.17 -4.05 8.05
C LEU A 142 -11.13 -2.80 7.18
N SER A 143 -11.97 -1.84 7.52
CA SER A 143 -12.22 -0.61 6.78
C SER A 143 -11.48 0.60 7.35
N GLU A 144 -11.38 1.66 6.55
CA GLU A 144 -11.05 2.98 7.06
C GLU A 144 -12.02 3.37 8.18
N LYS A 145 -11.49 4.11 9.15
CA LYS A 145 -12.19 4.61 10.33
C LYS A 145 -12.73 3.55 11.29
N GLU A 146 -12.29 2.30 11.19
CA GLU A 146 -12.85 1.19 11.99
C GLU A 146 -12.36 1.13 13.44
N CYS A 147 -11.16 1.64 13.72
CA CYS A 147 -10.60 1.62 15.08
C CYS A 147 -10.78 2.94 15.83
N ASP A 148 -10.66 4.02 15.08
CA ASP A 148 -10.84 5.41 15.44
C ASP A 148 -11.24 6.18 14.16
N GLY A 149 -11.70 7.42 14.27
CA GLY A 149 -12.18 8.14 13.09
C GLY A 149 -11.10 8.60 12.09
N ILE A 150 -9.81 8.27 12.30
CA ILE A 150 -8.69 8.59 11.40
C ILE A 150 -7.92 7.36 10.89
N SER A 151 -8.30 6.16 11.35
CA SER A 151 -7.67 4.90 10.97
C SER A 151 -7.91 4.56 9.49
N GLY A 152 -7.02 3.79 8.88
CA GLY A 152 -7.15 3.43 7.48
C GLY A 152 -5.95 2.69 6.92
N TRP A 153 -5.89 2.64 5.59
CA TRP A 153 -4.89 1.88 4.85
C TRP A 153 -3.89 2.80 4.16
N MET A 154 -2.62 2.50 4.36
CA MET A 154 -1.51 3.13 3.64
C MET A 154 -0.65 2.05 3.00
N PHE A 155 0.16 2.42 2.03
CA PHE A 155 1.11 1.48 1.44
C PHE A 155 2.43 2.11 1.10
N THR A 156 3.43 1.24 0.93
CA THR A 156 4.75 1.59 0.44
C THR A 156 5.12 0.71 -0.74
N VAL A 157 6.01 1.21 -1.59
CA VAL A 157 6.69 0.45 -2.64
C VAL A 157 8.17 0.38 -2.27
N ASN A 158 8.71 -0.80 -2.01
CA ASN A 158 10.09 -1.00 -1.53
C ASN A 158 10.44 -0.08 -0.35
N ASN A 159 9.57 -0.04 0.66
CA ASN A 159 9.71 0.79 1.86
C ASN A 159 9.75 2.31 1.59
N LYS A 160 9.23 2.77 0.44
CA LYS A 160 9.13 4.18 0.05
C LYS A 160 7.69 4.58 -0.27
N LEU A 161 7.36 5.84 -0.03
CA LEU A 161 6.05 6.42 -0.34
C LEU A 161 5.98 7.06 -1.73
N ASN A 162 7.14 7.32 -2.37
CA ASN A 162 7.21 8.12 -3.60
C ASN A 162 8.13 7.48 -4.65
N HIS A 163 7.81 7.72 -5.92
CA HIS A 163 8.65 7.53 -7.11
C HIS A 163 9.08 8.90 -7.65
N ASP A 164 10.38 9.21 -7.71
CA ASP A 164 10.91 10.45 -8.28
C ASP A 164 10.14 11.71 -7.84
N SER A 165 9.94 11.85 -6.52
CA SER A 165 9.15 12.90 -5.84
C SER A 165 7.62 12.83 -5.99
N THR A 166 7.09 11.96 -6.85
CA THR A 166 5.64 11.74 -6.99
C THR A 166 5.16 10.67 -6.01
N PRO A 167 4.17 10.95 -5.14
CA PRO A 167 3.61 9.93 -4.26
C PRO A 167 3.02 8.76 -5.05
N TYR A 168 3.29 7.54 -4.60
CA TYR A 168 2.56 6.38 -5.08
C TYR A 168 1.08 6.51 -4.67
N ASN A 169 0.18 6.11 -5.56
CA ASN A 169 -1.24 5.93 -5.28
C ASN A 169 -1.76 4.67 -5.98
N GLY A 170 -3.00 4.25 -5.68
CA GLY A 170 -3.56 3.03 -6.27
C GLY A 170 -3.66 3.07 -7.80
N GLY A 171 -3.70 4.26 -8.41
CA GLY A 171 -3.68 4.47 -9.87
C GLY A 171 -2.29 4.51 -10.49
N THR A 172 -1.21 4.39 -9.71
CA THR A 172 0.14 4.36 -10.27
C THR A 172 0.32 3.10 -11.12
N THR A 173 0.69 3.29 -12.39
CA THR A 173 0.94 2.18 -13.31
C THR A 173 2.20 1.42 -12.93
N LEU A 174 2.21 0.11 -13.18
CA LEU A 174 3.33 -0.75 -12.86
C LEU A 174 4.58 -0.37 -13.68
N THR A 175 4.48 0.30 -14.82
CA THR A 175 5.63 0.90 -15.52
C THR A 175 6.46 1.82 -14.59
N ASN A 176 5.81 2.55 -13.67
CA ASN A 176 6.46 3.46 -12.70
C ASN A 176 6.82 2.78 -11.36
N VAL A 177 6.72 1.46 -11.31
CA VAL A 177 7.09 0.62 -10.16
C VAL A 177 8.30 -0.23 -10.56
N PRO A 178 9.35 -0.37 -9.73
CA PRO A 178 10.46 -1.26 -10.06
C PRO A 178 9.99 -2.71 -10.31
N ASP A 179 10.64 -3.44 -11.21
CA ASP A 179 10.37 -4.88 -11.35
C ASP A 179 10.80 -5.63 -10.06
N GLY A 180 10.03 -6.62 -9.65
CA GLY A 180 10.19 -7.29 -8.37
C GLY A 180 9.88 -6.43 -7.15
N ALA A 181 9.22 -5.28 -7.31
CA ALA A 181 8.90 -4.41 -6.18
C ALA A 181 7.93 -5.05 -5.19
N VAL A 182 8.06 -4.66 -3.92
CA VAL A 182 7.15 -5.00 -2.84
C VAL A 182 6.16 -3.86 -2.63
N ILE A 183 4.88 -4.14 -2.82
CA ILE A 183 3.74 -3.30 -2.46
C ILE A 183 3.23 -3.79 -1.10
N ARG A 184 3.54 -3.07 -0.04
CA ARG A 184 3.18 -3.42 1.35
C ARG A 184 2.08 -2.50 1.85
N TRP A 185 0.88 -3.05 2.02
CA TRP A 185 -0.27 -2.39 2.63
C TRP A 185 -0.25 -2.59 4.13
N GLU A 186 -0.38 -1.50 4.88
CA GLU A 186 -0.34 -1.50 6.34
C GLU A 186 -1.56 -0.73 6.86
N PHE A 187 -2.34 -1.37 7.73
CA PHE A 187 -3.36 -0.68 8.50
C PHE A 187 -2.69 0.24 9.52
N THR A 188 -3.24 1.43 9.69
CA THR A 188 -2.77 2.46 10.62
C THR A 188 -3.94 3.01 11.41
N ALA A 189 -3.71 3.31 12.68
CA ALA A 189 -4.64 4.05 13.56
C ALA A 189 -4.17 5.49 13.82
N ALA A 190 -3.03 5.90 13.26
CA ALA A 190 -2.43 7.21 13.48
C ALA A 190 -1.97 7.88 12.18
N MET A 191 -2.72 7.68 11.09
CA MET A 191 -2.44 8.26 9.76
C MET A 191 -0.99 8.02 9.27
N GLY A 192 -0.42 6.87 9.64
CA GLY A 192 0.92 6.41 9.29
C GLY A 192 2.02 6.71 10.31
N ALA A 193 1.78 7.54 11.33
CA ALA A 193 2.78 7.76 12.38
C ALA A 193 3.14 6.46 13.13
N ASP A 194 2.19 5.53 13.24
CA ASP A 194 2.37 4.18 13.80
C ASP A 194 2.87 3.13 12.80
N MET A 195 3.26 3.54 11.59
CA MET A 195 3.99 2.71 10.62
C MET A 195 5.51 2.93 10.68
N GLY A 196 5.96 3.97 11.39
CA GLY A 196 7.37 4.28 11.58
C GLY A 196 8.11 4.80 10.34
N LEU A 197 7.38 5.27 9.32
CA LEU A 197 7.95 5.80 8.06
C LEU A 197 7.66 7.29 7.83
N ASN A 198 6.45 7.74 8.17
CA ASN A 198 5.98 9.09 7.89
C ASN A 198 5.46 9.77 9.15
N SER A 199 5.65 11.07 9.20
CA SER A 199 4.95 11.93 10.14
C SER A 199 3.48 12.06 9.75
N ALA A 200 2.65 12.44 10.71
CA ALA A 200 1.22 12.65 10.53
C ALA A 200 0.76 14.00 11.12
N TYR A 201 -0.27 14.58 10.52
CA TYR A 201 -1.02 15.67 11.13
C TYR A 201 -2.23 15.08 11.86
N LEU A 202 -2.29 15.25 13.18
CA LEU A 202 -3.30 14.63 14.02
C LEU A 202 -4.19 15.71 14.67
N PRO A 203 -5.53 15.64 14.52
CA PRO A 203 -6.42 16.67 15.07
C PRO A 203 -6.41 16.64 16.59
N THR A 204 -6.57 17.80 17.23
CA THR A 204 -6.64 17.90 18.69
C THR A 204 -8.01 18.36 19.20
N GLU A 205 -8.88 18.84 18.30
CA GLU A 205 -10.22 19.33 18.59
C GLU A 205 -11.22 18.93 17.50
N ALA A 206 -12.50 19.12 17.79
CA ALA A 206 -13.60 18.93 16.85
C ALA A 206 -14.48 20.17 16.83
N SER A 207 -15.00 20.50 15.64
CA SER A 207 -15.90 21.63 15.41
C SER A 207 -17.08 21.16 14.54
N ASN A 208 -18.30 21.48 14.97
CA ASN A 208 -19.55 21.10 14.29
C ASN A 208 -19.65 19.57 13.98
N GLY A 209 -19.13 18.74 14.87
CA GLY A 209 -19.15 17.28 14.74
C GLY A 209 -18.02 16.68 13.91
N TYR A 210 -17.13 17.48 13.32
CA TYR A 210 -15.98 17.01 12.53
C TYR A 210 -14.66 17.33 13.23
N TYR A 211 -13.60 16.60 12.93
CA TYR A 211 -12.25 17.00 13.34
C TYR A 211 -11.90 18.39 12.81
N ASP A 212 -11.38 19.24 13.69
CA ASP A 212 -10.86 20.54 13.31
C ASP A 212 -9.39 20.39 12.91
N TRP A 213 -9.17 20.23 11.61
CA TRP A 213 -7.82 20.08 11.04
C TRP A 213 -6.94 21.32 11.17
N SER A 214 -7.52 22.50 11.49
CA SER A 214 -6.70 23.69 11.79
C SER A 214 -5.98 23.59 13.14
N THR A 215 -6.47 22.70 14.03
CA THR A 215 -5.85 22.39 15.33
C THR A 215 -4.90 21.21 15.27
N ALA A 216 -4.65 20.67 14.06
CA ALA A 216 -3.84 19.48 13.92
C ALA A 216 -2.38 19.75 14.29
N VAL A 217 -1.80 18.83 15.05
CA VAL A 217 -0.40 18.88 15.45
C VAL A 217 0.42 17.91 14.61
N PHE A 218 1.65 18.30 14.31
CA PHE A 218 2.59 17.46 13.60
C PHE A 218 3.18 16.43 14.57
N ALA A 219 3.02 15.16 14.26
CA ALA A 219 3.57 14.04 15.02
C ALA A 219 4.64 13.34 14.17
N ASP A 220 5.85 13.25 14.71
CA ASP A 220 6.89 12.39 14.16
C ASP A 220 6.46 10.90 14.21
N PRO A 221 7.05 10.04 13.36
CA PRO A 221 6.81 8.60 13.46
C PRO A 221 7.06 8.09 14.89
N PHE A 222 6.17 7.24 15.39
CA PHE A 222 6.23 6.74 16.77
C PHE A 222 7.42 5.81 17.03
N PHE A 223 8.07 5.34 15.97
CA PHE A 223 9.30 4.56 15.97
C PHE A 223 9.98 4.68 14.60
N ILE A 224 11.23 4.22 14.51
CA ILE A 224 11.92 4.06 13.22
C ILE A 224 11.69 2.64 12.75
N ARG A 225 11.01 2.46 11.60
CA ARG A 225 10.77 1.13 11.04
C ARG A 225 12.04 0.55 10.39
N ALA A 226 12.14 -0.78 10.40
CA ALA A 226 13.07 -1.50 9.54
C ALA A 226 12.49 -1.67 8.12
N ASP A 227 13.37 -1.73 7.12
CA ASP A 227 13.04 -2.13 5.76
C ASP A 227 12.93 -3.66 5.67
N LYS A 228 11.73 -4.12 5.33
CA LYS A 228 11.39 -5.55 5.21
C LYS A 228 11.25 -6.03 3.77
N THR A 229 11.60 -5.20 2.78
CA THR A 229 11.42 -5.48 1.35
C THR A 229 12.00 -6.84 0.96
N ALA A 230 13.28 -7.08 1.26
CA ALA A 230 13.93 -8.35 0.92
C ALA A 230 13.33 -9.57 1.64
N LEU A 231 12.89 -9.40 2.89
CA LEU A 231 12.24 -10.45 3.66
C LEU A 231 10.87 -10.83 3.06
N ILE A 232 10.07 -9.83 2.64
CA ILE A 232 8.77 -10.02 2.00
C ILE A 232 8.93 -10.74 0.66
N THR A 233 9.86 -10.28 -0.19
CA THR A 233 10.21 -10.96 -1.45
C THR A 233 10.59 -12.42 -1.21
N LYS A 234 11.42 -12.68 -0.18
CA LYS A 234 11.84 -14.04 0.16
C LYS A 234 10.66 -14.90 0.62
N LEU A 235 9.78 -14.39 1.49
CA LEU A 235 8.60 -15.10 1.96
C LEU A 235 7.63 -15.42 0.82
N ALA A 236 7.44 -14.49 -0.13
CA ALA A 236 6.56 -14.67 -1.28
C ALA A 236 7.05 -15.71 -2.29
N THR A 237 8.36 -15.91 -2.37
CA THR A 237 9.01 -16.86 -3.30
C THR A 237 9.35 -18.20 -2.65
N THR A 238 9.24 -18.30 -1.33
CA THR A 238 9.53 -19.52 -0.58
C THR A 238 8.26 -20.32 -0.37
N ALA A 239 8.20 -21.54 -0.93
CA ALA A 239 7.16 -22.49 -0.56
C ALA A 239 7.26 -22.82 0.94
N LYS A 240 6.13 -22.78 1.66
CA LYS A 240 6.07 -23.14 3.09
C LYS A 240 6.67 -24.55 3.29
N PRO A 241 7.78 -24.72 4.05
CA PRO A 241 8.44 -26.01 4.16
C PRO A 241 7.52 -27.07 4.80
N ALA A 242 7.29 -28.17 4.10
CA ALA A 242 6.34 -29.20 4.52
C ALA A 242 6.77 -29.94 5.81
N SER A 243 8.07 -30.14 6.07
CA SER A 243 8.49 -31.02 7.18
C SER A 243 9.90 -30.84 7.75
N VAL A 244 10.82 -30.12 7.10
CA VAL A 244 12.17 -29.92 7.65
C VAL A 244 12.09 -28.97 8.86
N ARG A 245 12.24 -29.51 10.08
CA ARG A 245 12.09 -28.75 11.34
C ARG A 245 12.87 -27.44 11.36
N HIS A 246 14.11 -27.45 10.85
CA HIS A 246 14.94 -26.24 10.80
C HIS A 246 14.38 -25.19 9.83
N GLY A 247 14.08 -25.56 8.58
CA GLY A 247 13.46 -24.65 7.60
C GLY A 247 12.11 -24.11 8.05
N ARG A 248 11.28 -24.93 8.71
CA ARG A 248 10.01 -24.50 9.29
C ARG A 248 10.21 -23.46 10.39
N ASN A 249 11.17 -23.65 11.29
CA ASN A 249 11.43 -22.71 12.38
C ASN A 249 11.93 -21.36 11.84
N GLN A 250 12.80 -21.36 10.83
CA GLN A 250 13.27 -20.10 10.23
C GLN A 250 12.15 -19.39 9.44
N TYR A 251 11.27 -20.14 8.77
CA TYR A 251 10.09 -19.55 8.14
C TYR A 251 9.16 -18.89 9.16
N ILE A 252 8.91 -19.55 10.30
CA ILE A 252 8.12 -18.98 11.40
C ILE A 252 8.79 -17.73 11.98
N ALA A 253 10.11 -17.76 12.19
CA ALA A 253 10.88 -16.59 12.64
C ALA A 253 10.75 -15.41 11.66
N ALA A 254 10.80 -15.67 10.36
CA ALA A 254 10.56 -14.67 9.32
C ALA A 254 9.15 -14.07 9.37
N GLN A 255 8.12 -14.88 9.61
CA GLN A 255 6.76 -14.36 9.82
C GLN A 255 6.65 -13.49 11.07
N TYR A 256 7.32 -13.87 12.18
CA TYR A 256 7.38 -13.03 13.37
C TYR A 256 8.14 -11.71 13.14
N ALA A 257 9.25 -11.74 12.41
CA ALA A 257 9.99 -10.54 12.04
C ALA A 257 9.14 -9.61 11.15
N LEU A 258 8.37 -10.17 10.22
CA LEU A 258 7.41 -9.42 9.40
C LEU A 258 6.35 -8.73 10.27
N LYS A 259 5.78 -9.45 11.25
CA LYS A 259 4.75 -8.93 12.15
C LYS A 259 5.24 -7.87 13.15
N ASN A 260 6.51 -7.92 13.55
CA ASN A 260 7.04 -7.03 14.58
C ASN A 260 7.27 -5.61 14.05
N LEU A 261 6.41 -4.66 14.44
CA LEU A 261 6.48 -3.25 14.02
C LEU A 261 7.83 -2.59 14.34
N THR A 262 8.34 -2.81 15.55
CA THR A 262 9.52 -2.12 16.09
C THR A 262 10.78 -2.97 16.03
N ILE A 263 10.82 -3.95 15.11
CA ILE A 263 12.02 -4.77 14.90
C ILE A 263 13.17 -3.91 14.37
N SER A 264 14.40 -4.20 14.81
CA SER A 264 15.58 -3.51 14.30
C SER A 264 15.93 -3.99 12.89
N GLN A 265 16.62 -3.16 12.09
CA GLN A 265 17.11 -3.59 10.78
C GLN A 265 18.05 -4.80 10.88
N HIS A 266 18.94 -4.79 11.88
CA HIS A 266 19.85 -5.90 12.15
C HIS A 266 19.12 -7.23 12.35
N ASP A 267 18.00 -7.24 13.06
CA ASP A 267 17.24 -8.47 13.33
C ASP A 267 16.45 -8.95 12.10
N VAL A 268 15.98 -8.02 11.26
CA VAL A 268 15.41 -8.34 9.94
C VAL A 268 16.47 -9.00 9.06
N ASP A 269 17.66 -8.41 8.98
CA ASP A 269 18.76 -8.91 8.15
C ASP A 269 19.23 -10.30 8.62
N ASN A 270 19.36 -10.49 9.94
CA ASN A 270 19.72 -11.79 10.52
C ASN A 270 18.67 -12.86 10.23
N THR A 271 17.40 -12.49 10.34
CA THR A 271 16.29 -13.42 10.06
C THR A 271 16.26 -13.81 8.59
N LEU A 272 16.48 -12.86 7.68
CA LEU A 272 16.61 -13.13 6.25
C LEU A 272 17.79 -14.06 5.95
N ASN A 273 18.95 -13.82 6.56
CA ASN A 273 20.14 -14.66 6.39
C ASN A 273 19.90 -16.10 6.87
N ASN A 274 19.27 -16.26 8.04
CA ASN A 274 18.92 -17.56 8.59
C ASN A 274 17.92 -18.30 7.70
N LEU A 275 16.89 -17.60 7.20
CA LEU A 275 15.93 -18.16 6.25
C LEU A 275 16.62 -18.61 4.96
N ASN A 276 17.52 -17.80 4.41
CA ASN A 276 18.28 -18.18 3.21
C ASN A 276 19.15 -19.41 3.41
N ASN A 277 19.80 -19.54 4.57
CA ASN A 277 20.66 -20.69 4.86
C ASN A 277 19.86 -21.97 5.11
N ALA A 278 18.66 -21.87 5.69
CA ALA A 278 17.82 -23.03 5.98
C ALA A 278 17.09 -23.61 4.75
N LEU A 279 17.13 -22.91 3.61
CA LEU A 279 16.47 -23.28 2.36
C LEU A 279 17.47 -23.64 1.24
N LYS A 280 18.77 -23.68 1.54
CA LYS A 280 19.79 -24.30 0.68
C LYS A 280 19.73 -25.82 0.85
#